data_AF-A0A244ET18-F1
#
_entry.id   AF-A0A244ET18-F1
#
_cell.length_a   1.000
_cell.length_b   1.000
_cell.length_c   1.000
_cell.angle_alpha   90.00
_cell.angle_beta   90.00
_cell.angle_gamma   90.00
#
_symmetry.space_group_name_H-M   'P 1'
#
loop_
_entity.id
_entity.type
_entity.pdbx_description
1 polymer ?
#
loop_
_entity_poly.entity_id
_entity_poly.type
_entity_poly.pdbx_seq_one_letter_code
_entity_poly.pdbx_strand_id
1 'polypeptide(L)'
;MGRKVDTTWYGTYLEAIAFENLSGDKSVGTPELADHLGVKPKTLARIRSAGRFIHEVLPGVKPEQIQCGYASLELLSKLWGADPSGAQSRLESVLANRTKLPELEEAIRRLKLGENKSSTESNLVGPSQLGFMARMDVWIASSDLVHFDSYRGTAFRLKPCLGSCPGYLINTENGQPSALVLCKQGSGWRDPAGVARELYEHAIARRHTAPAIWYVFEKDSAVLQHLAELSIWWGGSPTSDDPWLLLAYLTESGKLEVLFEEYFYNLIGSMTKGEGALRPNDLIATGEAMDGSKACITIPLRNIQPISAATKHRPYSEVLRERLLAIAGQGHATSDQIDRLAAIDLGL
;
A
#
# COMPACT_ATOMS: atom_id res chain seq x y z
N MET A 1 13.08 -32.97 25.46
CA MET A 1 13.24 -31.52 25.74
C MET A 1 12.96 -30.75 24.45
N GLY A 2 11.94 -29.88 24.45
CA GLY A 2 11.61 -29.07 23.27
C GLY A 2 12.73 -28.08 22.96
N ARG A 3 13.07 -27.93 21.68
CA ARG A 3 14.03 -26.92 21.20
C ARG A 3 13.56 -25.55 21.68
N LYS A 4 14.40 -24.81 22.42
CA LYS A 4 14.07 -23.42 22.80
C LYS A 4 13.77 -22.63 21.54
N VAL A 5 12.68 -21.86 21.56
CA VAL A 5 12.33 -20.98 20.45
C VAL A 5 13.41 -19.92 20.34
N ASP A 6 13.99 -19.79 19.15
CA ASP A 6 14.95 -18.74 18.85
C ASP A 6 14.20 -17.42 18.67
N THR A 7 14.42 -16.50 19.60
CA THR A 7 13.86 -15.14 19.62
C THR A 7 14.88 -14.09 19.18
N THR A 8 16.13 -14.49 18.93
CA THR A 8 17.23 -13.57 18.56
C THR A 8 17.07 -13.00 17.15
N TRP A 9 16.23 -13.64 16.33
CA TRP A 9 15.96 -13.27 14.94
C TRP A 9 15.52 -11.81 14.76
N TYR A 10 14.81 -11.22 15.73
CA TYR A 10 14.37 -9.83 15.61
C TYR A 10 15.52 -8.85 15.83
N GLY A 11 16.49 -9.20 16.69
CA GLY A 11 17.76 -8.47 16.79
C GLY A 11 18.53 -8.50 15.47
N THR A 12 18.63 -9.68 14.84
CA THR A 12 19.24 -9.82 13.50
C THR A 12 18.52 -8.97 12.44
N TYR A 13 17.21 -8.81 12.53
CA TYR A 13 16.45 -7.92 11.65
C TYR A 13 16.78 -6.44 11.89
N LEU A 14 16.86 -6.00 13.14
CA LEU A 14 17.23 -4.62 13.48
C LEU A 14 18.67 -4.29 13.03
N GLU A 15 19.60 -5.23 13.22
CA GLU A 15 20.97 -5.13 12.72
C GLU A 15 21.02 -5.05 11.19
N ALA A 16 20.21 -5.84 10.49
CA ALA A 16 20.11 -5.79 9.04
C ALA A 16 19.65 -4.40 8.55
N ILE A 17 18.64 -3.80 9.18
CA ILE A 17 18.18 -2.45 8.84
C ILE A 17 19.25 -1.40 9.16
N ALA A 18 19.90 -1.51 10.33
CA ALA A 18 20.95 -0.57 10.72
C ALA A 18 22.13 -0.61 9.75
N PHE A 19 22.52 -1.80 9.30
CA PHE A 19 23.58 -1.98 8.31
C PHE A 19 23.21 -1.40 6.94
N GLU A 20 21.97 -1.61 6.49
CA GLU A 20 21.46 -1.00 5.25
C GLU A 20 21.47 0.55 5.33
N ASN A 21 21.06 1.11 6.47
CA ASN A 21 21.09 2.56 6.70
C ASN A 21 22.53 3.13 6.76
N LEU A 22 23.49 2.38 7.30
CA LEU A 22 24.90 2.78 7.37
C LEU A 22 25.64 2.64 6.04
N SER A 23 25.21 1.73 5.17
CA SER A 23 25.90 1.41 3.90
C SER A 23 25.65 2.43 2.79
N GLY A 24 24.71 3.36 2.97
CA GLY A 24 24.51 4.50 2.07
C GLY A 24 24.22 4.10 0.61
N ASP A 25 25.04 4.56 -0.34
CA ASP A 25 24.93 4.31 -1.79
C ASP A 25 25.52 2.97 -2.26
N LYS A 26 26.23 2.24 -1.39
CA LYS A 26 26.70 0.89 -1.73
C LYS A 26 25.60 -0.09 -1.37
N SER A 27 24.75 -0.42 -2.34
CA SER A 27 23.80 -1.52 -2.22
C SER A 27 24.57 -2.80 -1.94
N VAL A 28 24.45 -3.31 -0.71
CA VAL A 28 24.99 -4.61 -0.31
C VAL A 28 23.91 -5.64 -0.58
N GLY A 29 24.21 -6.61 -1.44
CA GLY A 29 23.26 -7.67 -1.76
C GLY A 29 22.87 -8.47 -0.53
N THR A 30 21.70 -9.14 -0.63
CA THR A 30 21.23 -10.03 0.44
C THR A 30 22.23 -11.15 0.80
N PRO A 31 23.01 -11.72 -0.15
CA PRO A 31 24.06 -12.69 0.19
C PRO A 31 25.16 -12.12 1.10
N GLU A 32 25.69 -10.95 0.77
CA GLU A 32 26.78 -10.30 1.50
C GLU A 32 26.33 -9.85 2.89
N LEU A 33 25.10 -9.34 3.01
CA LEU A 33 24.50 -9.00 4.30
C LEU A 33 24.23 -10.26 5.14
N ALA A 34 23.82 -11.36 4.51
CA ALA A 34 23.59 -12.62 5.21
C ALA A 34 24.87 -13.20 5.77
N ASP A 35 25.96 -13.15 4.98
CA ASP A 35 27.30 -13.57 5.42
C ASP A 35 27.80 -12.68 6.57
N HIS A 36 27.60 -11.37 6.49
CA HIS A 36 27.95 -10.44 7.58
C HIS A 36 27.22 -10.74 8.89
N LEU A 37 25.93 -11.09 8.81
CA LEU A 37 25.09 -11.42 9.96
C LEU A 37 25.18 -12.88 10.38
N GLY A 38 26.03 -13.69 9.74
CA GLY A 38 26.21 -15.11 10.06
C GLY A 38 24.97 -15.98 9.82
N VAL A 39 24.08 -15.57 8.93
CA VAL A 39 22.83 -16.29 8.59
C VAL A 39 22.82 -16.71 7.13
N LYS A 40 22.04 -17.74 6.79
CA LYS A 40 21.84 -18.11 5.37
C LYS A 40 21.01 -17.03 4.66
N PRO A 41 21.27 -16.70 3.38
CA PRO A 41 20.50 -15.69 2.64
C PRO A 41 18.99 -15.94 2.64
N LYS A 42 18.59 -17.21 2.49
CA LYS A 42 17.18 -17.63 2.58
C LYS A 42 16.58 -17.40 3.96
N THR A 43 17.37 -17.60 5.02
CA THR A 43 16.92 -17.33 6.40
C THR A 43 16.79 -15.83 6.63
N LEU A 44 17.76 -15.04 6.16
CA LEU A 44 17.72 -13.58 6.26
C LEU A 44 16.48 -13.01 5.56
N ALA A 45 16.16 -13.47 4.34
CA ALA A 45 14.96 -13.03 3.63
C ALA A 45 13.66 -13.29 4.43
N ARG A 46 13.57 -14.43 5.12
CA ARG A 46 12.42 -14.78 5.97
C ARG A 46 12.39 -13.96 7.26
N ILE A 47 13.54 -13.72 7.88
CA ILE A 47 13.71 -12.83 9.04
C ILE A 47 13.27 -11.41 8.68
N ARG A 48 13.73 -10.88 7.54
CA ARG A 48 13.35 -9.54 7.04
C ARG A 48 11.85 -9.43 6.79
N SER A 49 11.26 -10.44 6.16
CA SER A 49 9.81 -10.52 5.97
C SER A 49 9.03 -10.46 7.30
N ALA A 50 9.41 -11.29 8.27
CA ALA A 50 8.77 -11.30 9.59
C ALA A 50 8.98 -9.98 10.36
N GLY A 51 10.16 -9.39 10.28
CA GLY A 51 10.51 -8.14 10.94
C GLY A 51 9.79 -6.93 10.37
N ARG A 52 9.65 -6.86 9.03
CA ARG A 52 8.90 -5.80 8.35
C ARG A 52 7.44 -5.81 8.76
N PHE A 53 6.80 -6.98 8.75
CA PHE A 53 5.43 -7.14 9.24
C PHE A 53 5.25 -6.61 10.67
N ILE A 54 6.19 -6.92 11.56
CA ILE A 54 6.14 -6.44 12.95
C ILE A 54 6.34 -4.92 13.05
N HIS A 55 7.27 -4.34 12.30
CA HIS A 55 7.44 -2.88 12.27
C HIS A 55 6.22 -2.14 11.75
N GLU A 56 5.51 -2.70 10.76
CA GLU A 56 4.29 -2.11 10.21
C GLU A 56 3.13 -2.19 11.21
N VAL A 57 2.93 -3.35 11.86
CA VAL A 57 1.77 -3.58 12.74
C VAL A 57 1.99 -3.04 14.15
N LEU A 58 3.23 -3.01 14.65
CA LEU A 58 3.60 -2.53 15.98
C LEU A 58 4.83 -1.61 15.91
N PRO A 59 4.65 -0.33 15.51
CA PRO A 59 5.73 0.63 15.51
C PRO A 59 6.35 0.77 16.91
N GLY A 60 7.67 0.62 17.01
CA GLY A 60 8.40 0.78 18.27
C GLY A 60 8.40 -0.42 19.22
N VAL A 61 7.96 -1.60 18.76
CA VAL A 61 8.09 -2.85 19.51
C VAL A 61 9.55 -3.17 19.84
N LYS A 62 9.81 -3.53 21.10
CA LYS A 62 11.15 -3.88 21.56
C LYS A 62 11.42 -5.38 21.42
N PRO A 63 12.68 -5.82 21.22
CA PRO A 63 13.02 -7.23 21.09
C PRO A 63 12.51 -8.12 22.23
N GLU A 64 12.46 -7.58 23.46
CA GLU A 64 12.00 -8.33 24.64
C GLU A 64 10.51 -8.68 24.60
N GLN A 65 9.73 -7.96 23.78
CA GLN A 65 8.30 -8.20 23.62
C GLN A 65 7.99 -9.33 22.63
N ILE A 66 9.00 -9.85 21.94
CA ILE A 66 8.86 -10.89 20.91
C ILE A 66 9.42 -12.21 21.46
N GLN A 67 8.51 -13.08 21.88
CA GLN A 67 8.84 -14.37 22.50
C GLN A 67 8.66 -15.55 21.53
N CYS A 68 8.36 -15.28 20.26
CA CYS A 68 8.16 -16.28 19.21
C CYS A 68 9.26 -16.25 18.14
N GLY A 69 9.32 -17.32 17.34
CA GLY A 69 10.23 -17.40 16.21
C GLY A 69 9.66 -16.72 14.97
N TYR A 70 10.54 -16.27 14.06
CA TYR A 70 10.17 -15.56 12.82
C TYR A 70 9.13 -16.31 11.97
N ALA A 71 9.12 -17.64 12.00
CA ALA A 71 8.17 -18.46 11.22
C ALA A 71 6.72 -18.22 11.66
N SER A 72 6.46 -17.99 12.95
CA SER A 72 5.11 -17.72 13.45
C SER A 72 4.59 -16.38 12.91
N LEU A 73 5.48 -15.41 12.77
CA LEU A 73 5.13 -14.10 12.24
C LEU A 73 5.05 -14.07 10.72
N GLU A 74 5.84 -14.89 10.03
CA GLU A 74 5.67 -15.11 8.60
C GLU A 74 4.27 -15.69 8.29
N LEU A 75 3.82 -16.66 9.10
CA LEU A 75 2.47 -17.22 8.97
C LEU A 75 1.39 -16.23 9.40
N LEU A 76 1.60 -15.51 10.52
CA LEU A 76 0.65 -14.50 10.98
C LEU A 76 0.51 -13.39 9.94
N SER A 77 1.60 -12.98 9.28
CA SER A 77 1.56 -12.04 8.18
C SER A 77 0.73 -12.61 7.03
N LYS A 78 0.97 -13.85 6.59
CA LYS A 78 0.15 -14.49 5.54
C LYS A 78 -1.33 -14.53 5.90
N LEU A 79 -1.64 -14.80 7.17
CA LEU A 79 -3.01 -14.74 7.69
C LEU A 79 -3.55 -13.31 7.63
N TRP A 80 -2.75 -12.32 8.01
CA TRP A 80 -3.12 -10.90 7.96
C TRP A 80 -3.50 -10.45 6.56
N GLY A 81 -2.80 -10.92 5.52
CA GLY A 81 -3.15 -10.63 4.13
C GLY A 81 -4.46 -11.26 3.64
N ALA A 82 -5.00 -12.26 4.34
CA ALA A 82 -6.22 -12.98 3.96
C ALA A 82 -7.41 -12.73 4.90
N ASP A 83 -7.13 -12.52 6.19
CA ASP A 83 -8.08 -12.24 7.28
C ASP A 83 -7.39 -11.35 8.34
N PRO A 84 -7.37 -10.02 8.13
CA PRO A 84 -6.73 -9.08 9.06
C PRO A 84 -7.31 -9.13 10.47
N SER A 85 -8.63 -9.24 10.61
CA SER A 85 -9.30 -9.29 11.91
C SER A 85 -8.95 -10.59 12.67
N GLY A 86 -8.93 -11.73 11.97
CA GLY A 86 -8.47 -13.00 12.52
C GLY A 86 -6.99 -13.00 12.88
N ALA A 87 -6.13 -12.32 12.10
CA ALA A 87 -4.71 -12.17 12.42
C ALA A 87 -4.49 -11.24 13.62
N GLN A 88 -5.15 -10.09 13.66
CA GLN A 88 -5.03 -9.11 14.75
C GLN A 88 -5.46 -9.70 16.09
N SER A 89 -6.57 -10.44 16.13
CA SER A 89 -7.01 -11.13 17.36
C SER A 89 -6.00 -12.18 17.88
N ARG A 90 -5.05 -12.62 17.04
CA ARG A 90 -4.02 -13.61 17.37
C ARG A 90 -2.65 -12.99 17.64
N LEU A 91 -2.45 -11.71 17.32
CA LEU A 91 -1.14 -11.06 17.36
C LEU A 91 -0.44 -11.19 18.72
N GLU A 92 -1.12 -10.81 19.80
CA GLU A 92 -0.55 -10.87 21.16
C GLU A 92 -0.21 -12.31 21.56
N SER A 93 -1.10 -13.25 21.26
CA SER A 93 -0.90 -14.68 21.54
C SER A 93 0.27 -15.26 20.74
N VAL A 94 0.45 -14.84 19.49
CA VAL A 94 1.58 -15.24 18.64
C VAL A 94 2.87 -14.64 19.16
N LEU A 95 2.91 -13.35 19.50
CA LEU A 95 4.08 -12.68 20.07
C LEU A 95 4.53 -13.33 21.38
N ALA A 96 3.58 -13.70 22.25
CA ALA A 96 3.84 -14.44 23.48
C ALA A 96 4.13 -15.94 23.26
N ASN A 97 4.20 -16.42 22.02
CA ASN A 97 4.40 -17.83 21.65
C ASN A 97 3.38 -18.80 22.27
N ARG A 98 2.16 -18.30 22.54
CA ARG A 98 1.02 -19.08 23.02
C ARG A 98 0.30 -19.76 21.87
N THR A 99 0.18 -19.10 20.72
CA THR A 99 -0.32 -19.71 19.48
C THR A 99 0.81 -20.43 18.75
N LYS A 100 0.62 -21.73 18.47
CA LYS A 100 1.64 -22.57 17.83
C LYS A 100 1.55 -22.52 16.30
N LEU A 101 2.66 -22.84 15.62
CA LEU A 101 2.74 -22.87 14.15
C LEU A 101 1.60 -23.68 13.48
N PRO A 102 1.27 -24.90 13.95
CA PRO A 102 0.19 -25.69 13.32
C PRO A 102 -1.18 -25.01 13.39
N GLU A 103 -1.45 -24.22 14.43
CA GLU A 103 -2.72 -23.49 14.57
C GLU A 103 -2.82 -22.35 13.54
N LEU A 104 -1.69 -21.69 13.23
CA LEU A 104 -1.62 -20.66 12.20
C LEU A 104 -1.72 -21.26 10.79
N GLU A 105 -1.06 -22.40 10.55
CA GLU A 105 -1.15 -23.13 9.29
C GLU A 105 -2.59 -23.59 9.02
N GLU A 106 -3.27 -24.11 10.04
CA GLU A 106 -4.66 -24.54 9.97
C GLU A 106 -5.61 -23.37 9.72
N ALA A 107 -5.41 -22.23 10.37
CA ALA A 107 -6.18 -21.01 10.11
C ALA A 107 -6.05 -20.56 8.63
N ILE A 108 -4.83 -20.54 8.09
CA ILE A 108 -4.59 -20.21 6.68
C ILE A 108 -5.21 -21.26 5.75
N ARG A 109 -5.15 -22.55 6.11
CA ARG A 109 -5.74 -23.64 5.32
C ARG A 109 -7.26 -23.52 5.21
N ARG A 110 -7.95 -23.21 6.32
CA ARG A 110 -9.41 -23.01 6.33
C ARG A 110 -9.85 -21.84 5.46
N LEU A 111 -9.10 -20.73 5.46
CA LEU A 111 -9.36 -19.61 4.57
C LEU A 111 -9.20 -19.99 3.09
N LYS A 112 -8.18 -20.77 2.75
CA LYS A 112 -7.98 -21.27 1.38
C LYS A 112 -9.08 -22.21 0.90
N LEU A 113 -9.72 -22.94 1.82
CA LEU A 113 -10.82 -23.85 1.51
C LEU A 113 -12.19 -23.17 1.53
N GLY A 114 -12.26 -21.86 1.82
CA GLY A 114 -13.52 -21.14 1.91
C GLY A 114 -14.39 -21.56 3.11
N GLU A 115 -13.82 -22.26 4.09
CA GLU A 115 -14.51 -22.76 5.29
C GLU A 115 -14.64 -21.64 6.35
N ASN A 116 -15.16 -20.48 5.97
CA ASN A 116 -15.58 -19.48 6.95
C ASN A 116 -17.00 -19.82 7.41
N LYS A 117 -17.10 -20.61 8.49
CA LYS A 117 -18.35 -20.71 9.26
C LYS A 117 -18.71 -19.32 9.77
N SER A 118 -19.90 -18.86 9.38
CA SER A 118 -20.58 -17.75 10.02
C SER A 118 -20.82 -18.06 11.50
N SER A 119 -20.26 -17.23 12.37
CA SER A 119 -20.72 -16.93 13.72
C SER A 119 -19.83 -15.76 14.15
N THR A 120 -20.34 -14.57 14.40
CA THR A 120 -21.20 -14.27 15.54
C THR A 120 -21.97 -12.99 15.27
N GLU A 121 -23.17 -12.97 15.82
CA GLU A 121 -24.10 -11.87 16.06
C GLU A 121 -23.60 -10.44 15.84
N SER A 122 -24.45 -9.69 15.13
CA SER A 122 -24.77 -8.27 15.31
C SER A 122 -24.36 -7.71 16.69
N ASN A 123 -23.11 -7.28 16.80
CA ASN A 123 -22.75 -6.12 17.58
C ASN A 123 -22.46 -5.01 16.56
N LEU A 124 -22.96 -3.81 16.78
CA LEU A 124 -22.69 -2.65 15.93
C LEU A 124 -21.19 -2.32 16.05
N VAL A 125 -20.39 -3.00 15.24
CA VAL A 125 -18.94 -2.86 15.11
C VAL A 125 -18.68 -1.50 14.46
N GLY A 126 -18.04 -0.58 15.19
CA GLY A 126 -17.64 0.72 14.65
C GLY A 126 -16.66 0.55 13.47
N PRO A 127 -16.56 1.53 12.55
CA PRO A 127 -15.77 1.42 11.32
C PRO A 127 -14.32 0.96 11.55
N SER A 128 -13.69 1.35 12.65
CA SER A 128 -12.29 1.01 13.00
C SER A 128 -12.04 -0.49 13.24
N GLN A 129 -13.07 -1.27 13.56
CA GLN A 129 -12.96 -2.71 13.85
C GLN A 129 -13.21 -3.59 12.60
N LEU A 130 -13.70 -2.99 11.50
CA LEU A 130 -13.85 -3.66 10.21
C LEU A 130 -12.50 -3.77 9.51
N GLY A 131 -12.23 -4.89 8.85
CA GLY A 131 -11.07 -5.03 7.97
C GLY A 131 -11.14 -4.04 6.79
N PHE A 132 -9.99 -3.67 6.21
CA PHE A 132 -9.91 -2.59 5.22
C PHE A 132 -10.88 -2.71 4.03
N MET A 133 -11.04 -3.90 3.44
CA MET A 133 -12.01 -4.07 2.34
C MET A 133 -13.45 -3.84 2.78
N ALA A 134 -13.81 -4.23 4.02
CA ALA A 134 -15.15 -3.97 4.55
C ALA A 134 -15.34 -2.47 4.84
N ARG A 135 -14.31 -1.77 5.33
CA ARG A 135 -14.35 -0.30 5.45
C ARG A 135 -14.50 0.37 4.09
N MET A 136 -13.79 -0.10 3.06
CA MET A 136 -13.94 0.37 1.69
C MET A 136 -15.34 0.10 1.14
N ASP A 137 -15.93 -1.08 1.41
CA ASP A 137 -17.30 -1.40 1.00
C ASP A 137 -18.31 -0.42 1.62
N VAL A 138 -18.18 -0.15 2.93
CA VAL A 138 -19.03 0.83 3.64
C VAL A 138 -18.82 2.24 3.09
N TRP A 139 -17.57 2.65 2.86
CA TRP A 139 -17.26 3.97 2.32
C TRP A 139 -17.82 4.15 0.91
N ILE A 140 -17.62 3.18 0.01
CA ILE A 140 -18.17 3.22 -1.36
C ILE A 140 -19.69 3.31 -1.32
N ALA A 141 -20.35 2.48 -0.50
CA ALA A 141 -21.82 2.43 -0.42
C ALA A 141 -22.44 3.70 0.19
N SER A 142 -21.73 4.39 1.08
CA SER A 142 -22.18 5.66 1.69
C SER A 142 -21.70 6.90 0.94
N SER A 143 -20.71 6.75 0.06
CA SER A 143 -20.23 7.86 -0.78
C SER A 143 -21.21 8.15 -1.91
N ASP A 144 -21.30 9.41 -2.26
CA ASP A 144 -21.96 9.91 -3.47
C ASP A 144 -21.06 9.80 -4.71
N LEU A 145 -19.90 9.12 -4.58
CA LEU A 145 -18.89 8.87 -5.62
C LEU A 145 -18.30 10.13 -6.27
N VAL A 146 -18.48 11.30 -5.66
CA VAL A 146 -17.97 12.60 -6.16
C VAL A 146 -16.43 12.62 -6.22
N HIS A 147 -15.76 11.88 -5.33
CA HIS A 147 -14.31 11.69 -5.38
C HIS A 147 -13.81 11.11 -6.71
N PHE A 148 -14.64 10.32 -7.38
CA PHE A 148 -14.32 9.66 -8.65
C PHE A 148 -14.94 10.35 -9.87
N ASP A 149 -15.35 11.62 -9.71
CA ASP A 149 -15.99 12.41 -10.78
C ASP A 149 -17.26 11.74 -11.33
N SER A 150 -18.03 11.12 -10.43
CA SER A 150 -19.07 10.17 -10.80
C SER A 150 -20.30 10.29 -9.92
N TYR A 151 -20.77 11.52 -9.67
CA TYR A 151 -21.99 11.76 -8.92
C TYR A 151 -23.17 10.97 -9.49
N ARG A 152 -23.94 10.29 -8.62
CA ARG A 152 -25.03 9.34 -8.98
C ARG A 152 -24.58 8.18 -9.89
N GLY A 153 -23.28 7.97 -9.97
CA GLY A 153 -22.71 6.83 -10.64
C GLY A 153 -23.01 5.51 -9.93
N THR A 154 -22.46 4.45 -10.49
CA THR A 154 -22.57 3.10 -9.94
C THR A 154 -21.19 2.54 -9.67
N ALA A 155 -21.05 1.83 -8.55
CA ALA A 155 -19.82 1.14 -8.18
C ALA A 155 -20.02 -0.37 -8.29
N PHE A 156 -19.23 -1.02 -9.14
CA PHE A 156 -19.23 -2.47 -9.30
C PHE A 156 -18.04 -3.08 -8.60
N ARG A 157 -18.28 -3.91 -7.57
CA ARG A 157 -17.21 -4.66 -6.91
C ARG A 157 -16.59 -5.67 -7.88
N LEU A 158 -15.29 -5.56 -8.07
CA LEU A 158 -14.52 -6.47 -8.92
C LEU A 158 -14.33 -7.82 -8.22
N LYS A 159 -14.60 -8.90 -8.95
CA LYS A 159 -14.29 -10.25 -8.45
C LYS A 159 -12.77 -10.42 -8.38
N PRO A 160 -12.24 -11.09 -7.34
CA PRO A 160 -10.83 -11.43 -7.29
C PRO A 160 -10.44 -12.22 -8.53
N CYS A 161 -9.41 -11.76 -9.24
CA CYS A 161 -8.77 -12.51 -10.31
C CYS A 161 -7.27 -12.63 -10.01
N LEU A 162 -6.62 -13.66 -10.56
CA LEU A 162 -5.21 -13.97 -10.28
C LEU A 162 -4.33 -12.74 -10.51
N GLY A 163 -3.67 -12.27 -9.45
CA GLY A 163 -2.73 -11.15 -9.50
C GLY A 163 -3.35 -9.74 -9.50
N SER A 164 -4.67 -9.60 -9.52
CA SER A 164 -5.31 -8.27 -9.42
C SER A 164 -5.60 -7.91 -7.97
N CYS A 165 -5.39 -6.64 -7.64
CA CYS A 165 -5.93 -6.09 -6.40
C CYS A 165 -7.47 -6.17 -6.44
N PRO A 166 -8.14 -6.49 -5.30
CA PRO A 166 -9.58 -6.32 -5.19
C PRO A 166 -9.92 -4.83 -5.36
N GLY A 167 -11.16 -4.51 -5.72
CA GLY A 167 -11.50 -3.13 -6.01
C GLY A 167 -12.88 -2.93 -6.59
N TYR A 168 -13.05 -1.78 -7.24
CA TYR A 168 -14.31 -1.32 -7.79
C TYR A 168 -14.09 -0.71 -9.17
N LEU A 169 -15.02 -0.97 -10.10
CA LEU A 169 -15.17 -0.18 -11.30
C LEU A 169 -16.27 0.85 -11.05
N ILE A 170 -15.92 2.13 -11.15
CA ILE A 170 -16.86 3.23 -10.98
C ILE A 170 -17.29 3.70 -12.36
N ASN A 171 -18.60 3.77 -12.56
CA ASN A 171 -19.22 4.28 -13.77
C ASN A 171 -20.02 5.53 -13.46
N THR A 172 -19.99 6.49 -14.38
CA THR A 172 -20.89 7.65 -14.41
C THR A 172 -22.36 7.23 -14.43
N GLU A 173 -23.27 8.17 -14.17
CA GLU A 173 -24.72 7.96 -14.27
C GLU A 173 -25.13 7.42 -15.67
N ASN A 174 -24.38 7.80 -16.72
CA ASN A 174 -24.56 7.33 -18.10
C ASN A 174 -23.94 5.95 -18.39
N GLY A 175 -23.39 5.27 -17.38
CA GLY A 175 -22.79 3.95 -17.50
C GLY A 175 -21.37 3.91 -18.07
N GLN A 176 -20.75 5.07 -18.35
CA GLN A 176 -19.36 5.13 -18.83
C GLN A 176 -18.37 4.98 -17.67
N PRO A 177 -17.28 4.20 -17.80
CA PRO A 177 -16.25 4.09 -16.77
C PRO A 177 -15.60 5.44 -16.47
N SER A 178 -15.61 5.86 -15.20
CA SER A 178 -14.94 7.07 -14.72
C SER A 178 -13.64 6.73 -13.98
N ALA A 179 -13.66 5.69 -13.16
CA ALA A 179 -12.50 5.28 -12.37
C ALA A 179 -12.40 3.77 -12.17
N LEU A 180 -11.18 3.25 -12.19
CA LEU A 180 -10.84 1.92 -11.68
C LEU A 180 -10.17 2.07 -10.31
N VAL A 181 -10.86 1.66 -9.25
CA VAL A 181 -10.38 1.76 -7.87
C VAL A 181 -9.81 0.42 -7.42
N LEU A 182 -8.51 0.36 -7.16
CA LEU A 182 -7.77 -0.83 -6.76
C LEU A 182 -7.32 -0.69 -5.31
N CYS A 183 -7.75 -1.61 -4.47
CA CYS A 183 -7.53 -1.60 -3.04
C CYS A 183 -6.33 -2.47 -2.69
N LYS A 184 -5.25 -1.87 -2.19
CA LYS A 184 -4.04 -2.59 -1.77
C LYS A 184 -3.95 -2.64 -0.26
N GLN A 185 -4.16 -3.84 0.29
CA GLN A 185 -3.81 -4.15 1.67
C GLN A 185 -2.31 -4.41 1.80
N GLY A 186 -1.71 -4.06 2.94
CA GLY A 186 -0.31 -4.35 3.22
C GLY A 186 0.04 -5.82 2.92
N SER A 187 1.17 -6.04 2.25
CA SER A 187 1.72 -7.39 2.06
C SER A 187 3.10 -7.41 2.70
N GLY A 188 3.12 -7.42 4.03
CA GLY A 188 4.28 -7.12 4.89
C GLY A 188 5.54 -7.98 4.69
N TRP A 189 5.56 -8.90 3.73
CA TRP A 189 6.73 -9.69 3.34
C TRP A 189 7.46 -9.23 2.08
N ARG A 190 6.84 -8.39 1.23
CA ARG A 190 7.46 -7.96 -0.03
C ARG A 190 8.15 -6.61 0.10
N ASP A 191 9.19 -6.42 -0.69
CA ASP A 191 9.90 -5.15 -0.78
C ASP A 191 8.98 -4.02 -1.28
N PRO A 192 8.83 -2.90 -0.56
CA PRO A 192 7.89 -1.84 -0.93
C PRO A 192 8.15 -1.23 -2.31
N ALA A 193 9.42 -1.02 -2.68
CA ALA A 193 9.80 -0.49 -3.99
C ALA A 193 9.44 -1.50 -5.10
N GLY A 194 9.78 -2.78 -4.91
CA GLY A 194 9.38 -3.86 -5.82
C GLY A 194 7.86 -3.96 -6.01
N VAL A 195 7.09 -3.88 -4.92
CA VAL A 195 5.62 -3.90 -4.99
C VAL A 195 5.08 -2.65 -5.68
N ALA A 196 5.59 -1.46 -5.35
CA ALA A 196 5.17 -0.23 -6.01
C ALA A 196 5.40 -0.29 -7.52
N ARG A 197 6.53 -0.86 -7.96
CA ARG A 197 6.79 -1.11 -9.37
C ARG A 197 5.77 -2.08 -10.00
N GLU A 198 5.51 -3.22 -9.36
CA GLU A 198 4.48 -4.16 -9.84
C GLU A 198 3.10 -3.48 -9.97
N LEU A 199 2.73 -2.64 -9.00
CA LEU A 199 1.46 -1.91 -9.01
C LEU A 199 1.43 -0.85 -10.11
N TYR A 200 2.52 -0.12 -10.34
CA TYR A 200 2.59 0.86 -11.43
C TYR A 200 2.45 0.19 -12.80
N GLU A 201 3.15 -0.93 -13.02
CA GLU A 201 3.03 -1.74 -14.25
C GLU A 201 1.61 -2.27 -14.44
N HIS A 202 0.99 -2.76 -13.36
CA HIS A 202 -0.41 -3.19 -13.39
C HIS A 202 -1.36 -2.03 -13.73
N ALA A 203 -1.12 -0.83 -13.18
CA ALA A 203 -1.90 0.37 -13.49
C ALA A 203 -1.82 0.69 -14.99
N ILE A 204 -0.61 0.72 -15.57
CA ILE A 204 -0.42 0.94 -17.00
C ILE A 204 -1.18 -0.09 -17.84
N ALA A 205 -1.07 -1.37 -17.49
CA ALA A 205 -1.78 -2.43 -18.20
C ALA A 205 -3.32 -2.26 -18.15
N ARG A 206 -3.83 -1.59 -17.11
CA ARG A 206 -5.25 -1.33 -16.89
C ARG A 206 -5.71 0.04 -17.37
N ARG A 207 -4.84 0.87 -17.94
CA ARG A 207 -5.15 2.25 -18.34
C ARG A 207 -6.30 2.37 -19.35
N HIS A 208 -6.53 1.33 -20.13
CA HIS A 208 -7.66 1.26 -21.07
C HIS A 208 -9.02 1.02 -20.39
N THR A 209 -9.05 0.62 -19.12
CA THR A 209 -10.29 0.25 -18.40
C THR A 209 -11.08 1.47 -17.94
N ALA A 210 -10.40 2.54 -17.53
CA ALA A 210 -11.00 3.80 -17.10
C ALA A 210 -10.01 4.96 -17.28
N PRO A 211 -10.49 6.22 -17.44
CA PRO A 211 -9.62 7.39 -17.53
C PRO A 211 -8.71 7.59 -16.30
N ALA A 212 -9.23 7.28 -15.12
CA ALA A 212 -8.51 7.39 -13.85
C ALA A 212 -8.33 6.01 -13.21
N ILE A 213 -7.11 5.71 -12.76
CA ILE A 213 -6.80 4.55 -11.92
C ILE A 213 -6.48 5.07 -10.53
N TRP A 214 -7.21 4.55 -9.55
CA TRP A 214 -7.03 4.86 -8.15
C TRP A 214 -6.39 3.68 -7.45
N TYR A 215 -5.29 3.90 -6.74
CA TYR A 215 -4.88 2.98 -5.68
C TYR A 215 -5.27 3.52 -4.32
N VAL A 216 -6.01 2.71 -3.57
CA VAL A 216 -6.39 3.00 -2.18
C VAL A 216 -5.66 2.04 -1.26
N PHE A 217 -4.95 2.60 -0.28
CA PHE A 217 -4.17 1.86 0.70
C PHE A 217 -4.76 1.98 2.11
N GLU A 218 -4.30 1.13 3.02
CA GLU A 218 -4.34 1.48 4.45
C GLU A 218 -3.37 2.62 4.73
N LYS A 219 -3.66 3.39 5.79
CA LYS A 219 -2.77 4.45 6.27
C LYS A 219 -1.35 3.90 6.53
N ASP A 220 -0.34 4.75 6.32
CA ASP A 220 1.08 4.47 6.59
C ASP A 220 1.70 3.35 5.72
N SER A 221 1.09 3.03 4.57
CA SER A 221 1.68 2.07 3.64
C SER A 221 2.98 2.60 3.01
N ALA A 222 4.12 1.93 3.25
CA ALA A 222 5.38 2.27 2.60
C ALA A 222 5.29 2.14 1.06
N VAL A 223 4.43 1.27 0.54
CA VAL A 223 4.18 1.08 -0.90
C VAL A 223 3.55 2.33 -1.52
N LEU A 224 2.66 3.02 -0.79
CA LEU A 224 2.03 4.26 -1.25
C LEU A 224 3.07 5.32 -1.58
N GLN A 225 4.04 5.52 -0.69
CA GLN A 225 5.10 6.50 -0.88
C GLN A 225 5.97 6.18 -2.12
N HIS A 226 6.42 4.93 -2.25
CA HIS A 226 7.22 4.52 -3.40
C HIS A 226 6.43 4.64 -4.72
N LEU A 227 5.13 4.33 -4.70
CA LEU A 227 4.28 4.46 -5.89
C LEU A 227 4.04 5.94 -6.26
N ALA A 228 3.95 6.83 -5.28
CA ALA A 228 3.88 8.27 -5.52
C ALA A 228 5.15 8.75 -6.24
N GLU A 229 6.33 8.38 -5.75
CA GLU A 229 7.60 8.75 -6.39
C GLU A 229 7.75 8.14 -7.79
N LEU A 230 7.35 6.89 -8.00
CA LEU A 230 7.32 6.28 -9.34
C LEU A 230 6.40 7.03 -10.30
N SER A 231 5.24 7.52 -9.84
CA SER A 231 4.33 8.29 -10.69
C SER A 231 4.85 9.69 -11.07
N ILE A 232 5.86 10.19 -10.34
CA ILE A 232 6.61 11.40 -10.73
C ILE A 232 7.64 11.00 -11.79
N TRP A 233 8.47 9.99 -11.50
CA TRP A 233 9.54 9.55 -12.39
C TRP A 233 9.08 8.96 -13.71
N TRP A 234 7.97 8.23 -13.74
CA TRP A 234 7.47 7.52 -14.92
C TRP A 234 6.18 8.14 -15.50
N GLY A 235 5.63 9.17 -14.84
CA GLY A 235 4.44 9.91 -15.25
C GLY A 235 3.13 9.41 -14.64
N GLY A 236 2.05 10.16 -14.87
CA GLY A 236 0.70 9.83 -14.41
C GLY A 236 0.28 10.43 -13.07
N SER A 237 1.21 11.04 -12.32
CA SER A 237 0.90 11.78 -11.09
C SER A 237 -0.07 12.96 -11.34
N PRO A 238 -0.78 13.45 -10.30
CA PRO A 238 -1.65 14.63 -10.39
C PRO A 238 -0.98 15.89 -10.94
N THR A 239 0.34 16.03 -10.77
CA THR A 239 1.13 17.16 -11.26
C THR A 239 1.60 16.99 -12.71
N SER A 240 1.39 15.83 -13.34
CA SER A 240 1.78 15.59 -14.73
C SER A 240 0.83 16.27 -15.72
N ASP A 241 1.26 16.36 -16.99
CA ASP A 241 0.44 16.88 -18.10
C ASP A 241 -0.77 15.98 -18.40
N ASP A 242 -0.59 14.67 -18.19
CA ASP A 242 -1.56 13.62 -18.42
C ASP A 242 -1.78 12.82 -17.12
N PRO A 243 -2.52 13.40 -16.14
CA PRO A 243 -2.75 12.77 -14.85
C PRO A 243 -3.76 11.63 -14.99
N TRP A 244 -3.36 10.42 -14.62
CA TRP A 244 -4.23 9.23 -14.71
C TRP A 244 -4.10 8.31 -13.50
N LEU A 245 -3.05 8.45 -12.67
CA LEU A 245 -2.81 7.64 -11.48
C LEU A 245 -3.06 8.48 -10.22
N LEU A 246 -4.12 8.15 -9.50
CA LEU A 246 -4.51 8.80 -8.26
C LEU A 246 -4.25 7.88 -7.08
N LEU A 247 -3.71 8.45 -6.01
CA LEU A 247 -3.31 7.70 -4.82
C LEU A 247 -4.09 8.22 -3.62
N ALA A 248 -4.60 7.31 -2.81
CA ALA A 248 -5.36 7.64 -1.62
C ALA A 248 -5.13 6.60 -0.52
N TYR A 249 -5.48 6.96 0.70
CA TYR A 249 -5.56 6.00 1.80
C TYR A 249 -6.87 6.17 2.57
N LEU A 250 -7.38 5.06 3.09
CA LEU A 250 -8.53 5.08 3.98
C LEU A 250 -8.05 5.15 5.43
N THR A 251 -8.45 6.20 6.14
CA THR A 251 -8.19 6.36 7.58
C THR A 251 -8.98 5.34 8.40
N GLU A 252 -8.59 5.13 9.66
CA GLU A 252 -9.30 4.25 10.58
C GLU A 252 -10.74 4.71 10.86
N SER A 253 -10.99 6.01 10.79
CA SER A 253 -12.34 6.60 10.91
C SER A 253 -13.19 6.41 9.65
N GLY A 254 -12.64 5.81 8.59
CA GLY A 254 -13.35 5.57 7.33
C GLY A 254 -13.40 6.78 6.41
N LYS A 255 -12.56 7.81 6.62
CA LYS A 255 -12.39 8.93 5.67
C LYS A 255 -11.35 8.57 4.61
N LEU A 256 -11.65 8.86 3.34
CA LEU A 256 -10.71 8.73 2.24
C LEU A 256 -9.87 10.02 2.11
N GLU A 257 -8.56 9.88 2.27
CA GLU A 257 -7.59 10.97 2.10
C GLU A 257 -6.85 10.78 0.78
N VAL A 258 -6.83 11.83 -0.05
CA VAL A 258 -6.30 11.78 -1.42
C VAL A 258 -5.00 12.56 -1.52
N LEU A 259 -3.96 11.91 -2.04
CA LEU A 259 -2.68 12.53 -2.34
C LEU A 259 -2.81 13.23 -3.70
N PHE A 260 -2.87 14.56 -3.69
CA PHE A 260 -3.10 15.38 -4.88
C PHE A 260 -1.96 16.40 -5.11
N GLU A 261 -2.19 17.40 -5.96
CA GLU A 261 -1.15 18.33 -6.44
C GLU A 261 -0.27 18.92 -5.32
N GLU A 262 -0.83 19.38 -4.21
CA GLU A 262 -0.05 19.91 -3.07
C GLU A 262 0.91 18.86 -2.45
N TYR A 263 0.43 17.63 -2.26
CA TYR A 263 1.26 16.54 -1.75
C TYR A 263 2.43 16.27 -2.70
N PHE A 264 2.14 16.18 -3.99
CA PHE A 264 3.14 15.90 -5.03
C PHE A 264 4.12 17.06 -5.22
N TYR A 265 3.67 18.31 -5.06
CA TYR A 265 4.55 19.48 -5.03
C TYR A 265 5.60 19.37 -3.92
N ASN A 266 5.16 19.05 -2.71
CA ASN A 266 6.06 18.86 -1.56
C ASN A 266 6.99 17.67 -1.76
N LEU A 267 6.46 16.55 -2.27
CA LEU A 267 7.25 15.36 -2.56
C LEU A 267 8.35 15.62 -3.60
N ILE A 268 8.04 16.34 -4.68
CA ILE A 268 9.03 16.77 -5.68
C ILE A 268 10.10 17.64 -5.03
N GLY A 269 9.72 18.54 -4.12
CA GLY A 269 10.65 19.33 -3.32
C GLY A 269 11.60 18.49 -2.47
N SER A 270 11.12 17.41 -1.83
CA SER A 270 11.97 16.47 -1.09
C SER A 270 12.86 15.62 -2.00
N MET A 271 12.33 15.11 -3.12
CA MET A 271 13.10 14.33 -4.08
C MET A 271 14.25 15.14 -4.69
N THR A 272 14.02 16.41 -5.02
CA THR A 272 15.07 17.31 -5.54
C THR A 272 16.16 17.64 -4.51
N LYS A 273 15.85 17.55 -3.22
CA LYS A 273 16.83 17.64 -2.11
C LYS A 273 17.55 16.32 -1.81
N GLY A 274 17.21 15.23 -2.50
CA GLY A 274 17.78 13.91 -2.27
C GLY A 274 17.14 13.13 -1.12
N GLU A 275 15.95 13.55 -0.66
CA GLU A 275 15.21 12.91 0.44
C GLU A 275 14.16 11.90 -0.06
N GLY A 276 14.15 11.57 -1.36
CA GLY A 276 13.25 10.57 -1.94
C GLY A 276 13.56 9.15 -1.46
N ALA A 277 12.53 8.31 -1.36
CA ALA A 277 12.65 6.89 -1.06
C ALA A 277 13.31 6.10 -2.22
N LEU A 278 13.12 6.56 -3.46
CA LEU A 278 13.72 5.97 -4.67
C LEU A 278 14.88 6.81 -5.20
N ARG A 279 15.98 6.13 -5.51
CA ARG A 279 17.14 6.72 -6.18
C ARG A 279 17.07 6.49 -7.68
N PRO A 280 17.68 7.36 -8.51
CA PRO A 280 17.74 7.14 -9.97
C PRO A 280 18.31 5.77 -10.36
N ASN A 281 19.24 5.23 -9.57
CA ASN A 281 19.83 3.91 -9.79
C ASN A 281 18.82 2.76 -9.58
N ASP A 282 17.75 2.96 -8.81
CA ASP A 282 16.68 1.97 -8.64
C ASP A 282 15.78 1.88 -9.87
N LEU A 283 15.90 2.83 -10.80
CA LEU A 283 15.09 2.97 -12.02
C LEU A 283 15.80 2.46 -13.28
N ILE A 284 16.99 1.87 -13.13
CA ILE A 284 17.81 1.33 -14.23
C ILE A 284 18.08 -0.16 -14.00
N ALA A 285 18.12 -0.92 -15.09
CA ALA A 285 18.66 -2.27 -15.10
C ALA A 285 20.13 -2.23 -15.51
N THR A 286 20.98 -2.88 -14.73
CA THR A 286 22.38 -3.13 -15.06
C THR A 286 22.59 -4.58 -15.45
N GLY A 287 23.42 -4.84 -16.46
CA GLY A 287 23.76 -6.20 -16.88
C GLY A 287 25.25 -6.32 -17.17
N GLU A 288 25.82 -7.48 -16.81
CA GLU A 288 27.21 -7.83 -17.11
C GLU A 288 27.27 -8.87 -18.22
N ALA A 289 28.33 -8.84 -19.01
CA ALA A 289 28.54 -9.83 -20.04
C ALA A 289 28.84 -11.22 -19.43
N MET A 290 28.14 -12.25 -19.91
CA MET A 290 28.29 -13.62 -19.43
C MET A 290 29.66 -14.25 -19.72
N ASP A 291 30.45 -13.65 -20.62
CA ASP A 291 31.79 -14.09 -20.98
C ASP A 291 32.89 -13.47 -20.09
N GLY A 292 32.51 -12.70 -19.07
CA GLY A 292 33.44 -12.02 -18.16
C GLY A 292 34.11 -10.79 -18.78
N SER A 293 33.68 -10.34 -19.95
CA SER A 293 34.14 -9.07 -20.52
C SER A 293 33.60 -7.87 -19.72
N LYS A 294 34.35 -6.76 -19.70
CA LYS A 294 34.02 -5.54 -18.93
C LYS A 294 32.80 -4.77 -19.45
N ALA A 295 32.04 -5.32 -20.39
CA ALA A 295 30.88 -4.65 -20.94
C ALA A 295 29.76 -4.65 -19.88
N CYS A 296 29.41 -3.44 -19.40
CA CYS A 296 28.25 -3.20 -18.56
C CYS A 296 27.19 -2.48 -19.41
N ILE A 297 25.99 -3.05 -19.48
CA ILE A 297 24.83 -2.36 -20.04
C ILE A 297 24.08 -1.67 -18.91
N THR A 298 23.61 -0.45 -19.15
CA THR A 298 22.68 0.25 -18.28
C THR A 298 21.49 0.67 -19.12
N ILE A 299 20.31 0.18 -18.77
CA ILE A 299 19.08 0.41 -19.52
C ILE A 299 18.02 0.94 -18.55
N PRO A 300 17.42 2.11 -18.79
CA PRO A 300 16.33 2.59 -17.95
C PRO A 300 15.14 1.64 -18.04
N LEU A 301 14.53 1.34 -16.89
CA LEU A 301 13.41 0.41 -16.81
C LEU A 301 12.18 0.93 -17.56
N ARG A 302 12.02 2.26 -17.59
CA ARG A 302 11.04 3.02 -18.36
C ARG A 302 11.62 4.38 -18.73
N ASN A 303 10.94 5.11 -19.61
CA ASN A 303 11.29 6.51 -19.86
C ASN A 303 11.20 7.31 -18.54
N ILE A 304 12.33 7.89 -18.12
CA ILE A 304 12.43 8.66 -16.89
C ILE A 304 12.11 10.12 -17.22
N GLN A 305 11.03 10.63 -16.66
CA GLN A 305 10.62 12.03 -16.78
C GLN A 305 11.58 12.89 -15.94
N PRO A 306 12.09 14.02 -16.48
CA PRO A 306 12.82 14.97 -15.68
C PRO A 306 11.96 15.48 -14.54
N ILE A 307 12.48 15.44 -13.31
CA ILE A 307 11.81 16.09 -12.19
C ILE A 307 11.93 17.60 -12.41
N SER A 308 10.86 18.19 -12.91
CA SER A 308 10.69 19.62 -13.05
C SER A 308 9.94 20.17 -11.84
N ALA A 309 10.10 21.47 -11.57
CA ALA A 309 9.33 22.13 -10.53
C ALA A 309 7.84 21.97 -10.84
N ALA A 310 7.08 21.41 -9.88
CA ALA A 310 5.65 21.26 -10.04
C ALA A 310 4.98 22.63 -10.24
N THR A 311 4.26 22.77 -11.35
CA THR A 311 3.53 24.01 -11.70
C THR A 311 2.13 24.03 -11.06
N LYS A 312 1.64 22.87 -10.65
CA LYS A 312 0.34 22.66 -10.00
C LYS A 312 0.53 22.34 -8.51
N HIS A 313 -0.30 22.93 -7.65
CA HIS A 313 -0.17 22.80 -6.19
C HIS A 313 -1.52 22.93 -5.46
N ARG A 314 -2.65 22.68 -6.13
CA ARG A 314 -3.97 22.86 -5.49
C ARG A 314 -4.22 21.77 -4.43
N PRO A 315 -4.81 22.11 -3.29
CA PRO A 315 -5.28 21.11 -2.34
C PRO A 315 -6.46 20.33 -2.94
N TYR A 316 -6.62 19.07 -2.54
CA TYR A 316 -7.70 18.24 -3.09
C TYR A 316 -9.11 18.75 -2.70
N SER A 317 -9.22 19.48 -1.59
CA SER A 317 -10.47 20.12 -1.16
C SER A 317 -11.02 21.10 -2.21
N GLU A 318 -10.16 21.81 -2.96
CA GLU A 318 -10.60 22.69 -4.06
C GLU A 318 -11.24 21.89 -5.19
N VAL A 319 -10.66 20.74 -5.57
CA VAL A 319 -11.23 19.87 -6.61
C VAL A 319 -12.59 19.32 -6.16
N LEU A 320 -12.68 18.91 -4.90
CA LEU A 320 -13.95 18.41 -4.35
C LEU A 320 -15.01 19.51 -4.31
N ARG A 321 -14.62 20.73 -3.94
CA ARG A 321 -15.48 21.92 -3.95
C ARG A 321 -16.01 22.24 -5.34
N GLU A 322 -15.14 22.26 -6.36
CA GLU A 322 -15.54 22.50 -7.77
C GLU A 322 -16.59 21.49 -8.23
N ARG A 323 -16.40 20.21 -7.91
CA ARG A 323 -17.36 19.15 -8.26
C ARG A 323 -18.70 19.31 -7.53
N LEU A 324 -18.66 19.62 -6.23
CA LEU A 324 -19.87 19.86 -5.44
C LEU A 324 -20.64 21.11 -5.94
N LEU A 325 -19.93 22.18 -6.31
CA LEU A 325 -20.54 23.36 -6.92
C LEU A 325 -21.19 23.06 -8.27
N ALA A 326 -20.54 22.22 -9.10
CA ALA A 326 -21.14 21.79 -10.36
C ALA A 326 -22.46 21.03 -10.14
N ILE A 327 -22.52 20.17 -9.13
CA ILE A 327 -23.74 19.45 -8.74
C ILE A 327 -24.82 20.40 -8.21
N ALA A 328 -24.43 21.36 -7.38
CA ALA A 328 -25.34 22.37 -6.84
C ALA A 328 -25.92 23.28 -7.94
N GLY A 329 -25.08 23.70 -8.88
CA GLY A 329 -25.50 24.50 -10.04
C GLY A 329 -26.49 23.79 -10.96
N GLN A 330 -26.53 22.45 -10.94
CA GLN A 330 -27.52 21.63 -11.66
C GLN A 330 -28.83 21.46 -10.88
N GLY A 331 -28.95 22.01 -9.66
CA GLY A 331 -30.14 21.86 -8.81
C GLY A 331 -30.30 20.45 -8.24
N HIS A 332 -29.20 19.68 -8.16
CA HIS A 332 -29.22 18.28 -7.75
C HIS A 332 -28.46 18.02 -6.44
N ALA A 333 -28.00 19.06 -5.75
CA ALA A 333 -27.30 18.92 -4.48
C ALA A 333 -28.23 18.44 -3.36
N THR A 334 -27.76 17.45 -2.60
CA THR A 334 -28.39 17.02 -1.34
C THR A 334 -27.99 17.94 -0.18
N SER A 335 -28.70 17.87 0.95
CA SER A 335 -28.32 18.62 2.17
C SER A 335 -26.91 18.25 2.65
N ASP A 336 -26.55 16.97 2.63
CA ASP A 336 -25.22 16.49 3.00
C ASP A 336 -24.11 17.07 2.09
N GLN A 337 -24.39 17.24 0.80
CA GLN A 337 -23.45 17.87 -0.14
C GLN A 337 -23.26 19.37 0.11
N ILE A 338 -24.33 20.06 0.51
CA ILE A 338 -24.28 21.47 0.91
C ILE A 338 -23.48 21.61 2.22
N ASP A 339 -23.69 20.72 3.18
CA ASP A 339 -22.96 20.70 4.44
C ASP A 339 -21.47 20.41 4.24
N ARG A 340 -21.13 19.46 3.35
CA ARG A 340 -19.73 19.20 2.94
C ARG A 340 -19.10 20.41 2.24
N LEU A 341 -19.84 21.07 1.35
CA LEU A 341 -19.36 22.28 0.68
C LEU A 341 -19.06 23.39 1.70
N ALA A 342 -19.95 23.58 2.68
CA ALA A 342 -19.75 24.53 3.77
C ALA A 342 -18.56 24.14 4.67
N ALA A 343 -18.38 22.84 4.99
CA ALA A 343 -17.22 22.37 5.74
C ALA A 343 -15.91 22.65 5.01
N ILE A 344 -15.85 22.43 3.70
CA ILE A 344 -14.68 22.77 2.88
C ILE A 344 -14.41 24.28 2.89
N ASP A 345 -15.44 25.10 2.72
CA ASP A 345 -15.32 26.57 2.76
C ASP A 345 -14.84 27.10 4.13
N LEU A 346 -15.12 26.34 5.20
CA LEU A 346 -14.67 26.63 6.56
C LEU A 346 -13.31 25.99 6.92
N GLY A 347 -12.73 25.18 6.03
CA GLY A 347 -11.47 24.48 6.25
C GLY A 347 -11.54 23.33 7.28
N LEU A 348 -12.69 22.66 7.39
CA LEU A 348 -12.99 21.61 8.37
C LEU A 348 -12.88 20.18 7.84
#